data_AF-A0A4Y9J6E8-F1
#
_entry.id   AF-A0A4Y9J6E8-F1
#
_cell.length_a   1.000
_cell.length_b   1.000
_cell.length_c   1.000
_cell.angle_alpha   90.00
_cell.angle_beta   90.00
_cell.angle_gamma   90.00
#
_symmetry.space_group_name_H-M   'P 1'
#
loop_
_entity.id
_entity.type
_entity.pdbx_description
1 polymer ?
#
loop_
_entity_poly.entity_id
_entity_poly.type
_entity_poly.pdbx_seq_one_letter_code
_entity_poly.pdbx_strand_id
1 'polypeptide(L)'
;MSKKKLLCRLGLAGLLIGGGVVTTMAFNGFSLNGTPQENYRKKQLNYLKEHEVDMIEYIQKRYPKIESVQFDWSTFEVDSISNGWITPSGYNLSLTGVFNNNKDTYIAVDFYLEKYDDMPNIEKIKMLNPPKIIKNGGWWIYE
;
A
#
# COMPACT_ATOMS: atom_id res chain seq x y z
N MET A 1 -20.02 2.33 -38.32
CA MET A 1 -18.86 1.62 -38.91
C MET A 1 -17.68 2.58 -38.98
N SER A 2 -16.73 2.51 -38.02
CA SER A 2 -15.36 1.95 -38.16
C SER A 2 -14.30 3.07 -38.13
N LYS A 3 -13.77 3.43 -36.96
CA LYS A 3 -12.50 2.94 -36.37
C LYS A 3 -11.24 3.33 -37.15
N LYS A 4 -10.57 4.42 -36.74
CA LYS A 4 -9.11 4.60 -36.92
C LYS A 4 -8.52 5.42 -35.77
N LYS A 5 -8.28 4.78 -34.62
CA LYS A 5 -7.20 5.13 -33.68
C LYS A 5 -6.63 3.83 -33.14
N LEU A 6 -5.64 3.30 -33.85
CA LEU A 6 -4.83 2.17 -33.41
C LEU A 6 -3.43 2.39 -33.98
N LEU A 7 -2.41 1.93 -33.24
CA LEU A 7 -0.96 2.07 -33.42
C LEU A 7 -0.39 3.33 -32.73
N CYS A 8 0.48 3.25 -31.73
CA CYS A 8 1.48 2.22 -31.42
C CYS A 8 1.47 1.83 -29.93
N ARG A 9 1.18 0.55 -29.68
CA ARG A 9 1.56 -0.15 -28.45
C ARG A 9 3.02 -0.59 -28.62
N LEU A 10 3.96 0.18 -28.07
CA LEU A 10 5.29 -0.32 -27.70
C LEU A 10 5.14 -0.69 -26.22
N GLY A 11 5.10 -1.95 -25.79
CA GLY A 11 5.90 -3.07 -26.26
C GLY A 11 7.26 -3.08 -25.59
N LEU A 12 7.32 -2.91 -24.26
CA LEU A 12 8.48 -3.31 -23.47
C LEU A 12 8.02 -4.28 -22.37
N ALA A 13 8.20 -5.56 -22.68
CA ALA A 13 8.14 -6.63 -21.69
C ALA A 13 9.35 -6.47 -20.76
N GLY A 14 9.12 -5.81 -19.62
CA GLY A 14 10.09 -5.68 -18.53
C GLY A 14 9.91 -6.83 -17.53
N LEU A 15 10.72 -7.86 -17.73
CA LEU A 15 11.16 -8.91 -16.80
C LEU A 15 10.40 -9.08 -15.47
N LEU A 16 9.68 -10.20 -15.35
CA LEU A 16 9.16 -10.77 -14.12
C LEU A 16 10.31 -11.33 -13.25
N ILE A 17 10.94 -10.51 -12.41
CA ILE A 17 11.60 -10.95 -11.16
C ILE A 17 11.46 -9.81 -10.12
N GLY A 18 10.56 -10.01 -9.15
CA GLY A 18 10.55 -9.26 -7.87
C GLY A 18 10.06 -7.82 -7.92
N GLY A 19 8.75 -7.63 -7.80
CA GLY A 19 8.04 -6.48 -7.22
C GLY A 19 8.64 -5.08 -7.42
N GLY A 20 8.04 -4.27 -8.30
CA GLY A 20 8.33 -2.84 -8.36
C GLY A 20 8.20 -2.27 -9.76
N VAL A 21 7.05 -2.47 -10.40
CA VAL A 21 6.69 -1.69 -11.58
C VAL A 21 5.69 -0.65 -11.09
N VAL A 22 6.13 0.60 -10.97
CA VAL A 22 5.20 1.73 -10.95
C VAL A 22 4.61 1.82 -12.35
N THR A 23 3.58 1.01 -12.61
CA THR A 23 2.73 1.22 -13.77
C THR A 23 1.92 2.46 -13.48
N THR A 24 2.16 3.57 -14.18
CA THR A 24 1.21 4.68 -14.25
C THR A 24 -0.06 4.18 -14.91
N MET A 25 -0.93 3.54 -14.13
CA MET A 25 -2.23 3.06 -14.58
C MET A 25 -3.18 4.26 -14.57
N ALA A 26 -3.53 4.74 -15.76
CA ALA A 26 -4.77 5.48 -15.92
C ALA A 26 -5.93 4.52 -15.60
N PHE A 27 -6.41 4.53 -14.34
CA PHE A 27 -7.51 3.68 -13.88
C PHE A 27 -8.85 4.24 -14.37
N ASN A 28 -9.21 3.88 -15.60
CA ASN A 28 -10.55 4.13 -16.13
C ASN A 28 -11.56 3.13 -15.54
N GLY A 29 -12.44 3.63 -14.66
CA GLY A 29 -13.78 3.08 -14.43
C GLY A 29 -13.86 1.86 -13.49
N PHE A 30 -14.20 2.09 -12.24
CA PHE A 30 -14.46 1.02 -11.27
C PHE A 30 -15.96 0.65 -11.22
N SER A 31 -16.29 -0.62 -11.46
CA SER A 31 -17.62 -1.17 -11.17
C SER A 31 -17.72 -1.49 -9.68
N LEU A 32 -18.72 -0.92 -9.01
CA LEU A 32 -19.05 -1.14 -7.60
C LEU A 32 -20.23 -2.11 -7.50
N ASN A 33 -19.97 -3.39 -7.71
CA ASN A 33 -21.00 -4.44 -7.72
C ASN A 33 -20.95 -5.34 -6.46
N GLY A 34 -20.09 -4.99 -5.49
CA GLY A 34 -19.97 -5.70 -4.20
C GLY A 34 -20.84 -5.08 -3.11
N THR A 35 -20.76 -5.64 -1.91
CA THR A 35 -21.31 -5.03 -0.69
C THR A 35 -20.74 -3.62 -0.48
N PRO A 36 -21.43 -2.74 0.26
CA PRO A 36 -20.89 -1.41 0.57
C PRO A 36 -19.48 -1.48 1.17
N GLN A 37 -19.23 -2.42 2.08
CA GLN A 37 -17.93 -2.60 2.73
C GLN A 37 -16.82 -2.98 1.73
N GLU A 38 -17.08 -3.94 0.84
CA GLU A 38 -16.13 -4.32 -0.22
C GLU A 38 -15.85 -3.14 -1.15
N ASN A 39 -16.87 -2.37 -1.50
CA ASN A 39 -16.73 -1.20 -2.36
C ASN A 39 -15.83 -0.12 -1.72
N TYR A 40 -15.95 0.13 -0.41
CA TYR A 40 -15.08 1.07 0.30
C TYR A 40 -13.63 0.58 0.38
N ARG A 41 -13.41 -0.69 0.75
CA ARG A 41 -12.07 -1.31 0.75
C ARG A 41 -11.39 -1.19 -0.61
N LYS A 42 -12.14 -1.40 -1.68
CA LYS A 42 -11.65 -1.26 -3.06
C LYS A 42 -11.20 0.17 -3.38
N LYS A 43 -11.95 1.19 -2.90
CA LYS A 43 -11.59 2.61 -3.07
C LYS A 43 -10.34 2.96 -2.27
N GLN A 44 -10.27 2.55 -1.00
CA GLN A 44 -9.11 2.76 -0.14
C GLN A 44 -7.84 2.13 -0.73
N LEU A 45 -7.90 0.86 -1.17
CA LEU A 45 -6.76 0.19 -1.80
C LEU A 45 -6.31 0.90 -3.09
N ASN A 46 -7.25 1.37 -3.91
CA ASN A 46 -6.89 2.12 -5.11
C ASN A 46 -6.19 3.44 -4.79
N TYR A 47 -6.67 4.16 -3.78
CA TYR A 47 -6.02 5.38 -3.31
C TYR A 47 -4.58 5.10 -2.89
N LEU A 48 -4.31 4.01 -2.15
CA LEU A 48 -2.93 3.65 -1.80
C LEU A 48 -2.06 3.33 -3.02
N LYS A 49 -2.63 2.72 -4.07
CA LYS A 49 -1.91 2.46 -5.32
C LYS A 49 -1.61 3.74 -6.09
N GLU A 50 -2.55 4.69 -6.11
CA GLU A 50 -2.35 6.01 -6.72
C GLU A 50 -1.27 6.82 -5.98
N HIS A 51 -1.16 6.62 -4.67
CA HIS A 51 -0.19 7.28 -3.79
C HIS A 51 1.01 6.40 -3.42
N GLU A 52 1.33 5.36 -4.20
CA GLU A 52 2.45 4.46 -3.92
C GLU A 52 3.77 5.23 -3.77
N VAL A 53 4.05 6.14 -4.71
CA VAL A 53 5.28 6.96 -4.71
C VAL A 53 5.37 7.83 -3.45
N ASP A 54 4.27 8.48 -3.05
CA ASP A 54 4.25 9.33 -1.85
C ASP A 54 4.54 8.52 -0.57
N MET A 55 4.01 7.30 -0.47
CA MET A 55 4.30 6.40 0.65
C MET A 55 5.78 5.99 0.67
N ILE A 56 6.36 5.69 -0.49
CA ILE A 56 7.78 5.35 -0.62
C ILE A 56 8.65 6.54 -0.21
N GLU A 57 8.37 7.73 -0.72
CA GLU A 57 9.12 8.95 -0.37
C GLU A 57 9.07 9.24 1.14
N TYR A 58 7.91 9.07 1.77
CA TYR A 58 7.77 9.18 3.23
C TYR A 58 8.69 8.19 3.97
N ILE A 59 8.70 6.92 3.56
CA ILE A 59 9.55 5.88 4.15
C ILE A 59 11.03 6.26 4.00
N GLN A 60 11.47 6.60 2.78
CA GLN A 60 12.87 6.88 2.48
C GLN A 60 13.38 8.14 3.20
N LYS A 61 12.52 9.16 3.34
CA LYS A 61 12.82 10.35 4.14
C LYS A 61 13.07 10.00 5.61
N ARG A 62 12.34 9.04 6.15
CA ARG A 62 12.45 8.62 7.56
C ARG A 62 13.57 7.59 7.79
N TYR A 63 13.81 6.73 6.81
CA TYR A 63 14.80 5.64 6.86
C TYR A 63 15.68 5.69 5.61
N PRO A 64 16.71 6.56 5.57
CA PRO A 64 17.52 6.80 4.37
C PRO A 64 18.29 5.58 3.82
N LYS A 65 18.44 4.51 4.62
CA LYS A 65 19.05 3.24 4.19
C LYS A 65 18.08 2.33 3.42
N ILE A 66 16.80 2.68 3.39
CA ILE A 66 15.80 2.02 2.55
C ILE A 66 15.86 2.70 1.17
N GLU A 67 16.35 1.97 0.18
CA GLU A 67 16.53 2.44 -1.20
C GLU A 67 15.35 2.06 -2.09
N SER A 68 14.62 0.99 -1.75
CA SER A 68 13.41 0.58 -2.47
C SER A 68 12.42 -0.07 -1.51
N VAL A 69 11.13 0.02 -1.82
CA VAL A 69 10.03 -0.62 -1.08
C VAL A 69 9.17 -1.38 -2.08
N GLN A 70 8.71 -2.55 -1.67
CA GLN A 70 7.84 -3.43 -2.44
C GLN A 70 6.62 -3.76 -1.59
N PHE A 71 5.53 -3.03 -1.80
CA PHE A 71 4.28 -3.27 -1.08
C PHE A 71 3.62 -4.56 -1.54
N ASP A 72 3.07 -5.31 -0.59
CA ASP A 72 2.18 -6.43 -0.86
C ASP A 72 0.72 -5.97 -0.70
N TRP A 73 0.10 -5.61 -1.82
CA TRP A 73 -1.29 -5.15 -1.87
C TRP A 73 -2.30 -6.15 -1.29
N SER A 74 -1.93 -7.44 -1.15
CA SER A 74 -2.79 -8.45 -0.56
C SER A 74 -2.87 -8.34 0.97
N THR A 75 -1.90 -7.68 1.61
CA THR A 75 -1.88 -7.46 3.07
C THR A 75 -2.63 -6.19 3.47
N PHE A 76 -3.39 -5.58 2.56
CA PHE A 76 -4.22 -4.43 2.87
C PHE A 76 -5.33 -4.82 3.86
N GLU A 77 -5.36 -4.16 5.00
CA GLU A 77 -6.34 -4.40 6.05
C GLU A 77 -6.85 -3.09 6.66
N VAL A 78 -8.04 -3.16 7.26
CA VAL A 78 -8.66 -2.05 7.99
C VAL A 78 -9.24 -2.65 9.25
N ASP A 79 -8.57 -2.42 10.37
CA ASP A 79 -8.89 -3.04 11.65
C ASP A 79 -9.39 -2.01 12.65
N SER A 80 -10.31 -2.41 13.52
CA SER A 80 -10.80 -1.54 14.58
C SER A 80 -9.71 -1.29 15.62
N ILE A 81 -9.54 -0.03 15.99
CA ILE A 81 -8.75 0.36 17.15
C ILE A 81 -9.69 0.29 18.36
N SER A 82 -9.49 -0.66 19.26
CA SER A 82 -10.26 -0.78 20.51
C SER A 82 -9.33 -0.94 21.71
N ASN A 83 -9.64 -0.20 22.76
CA ASN A 83 -9.01 -0.32 24.09
C ASN A 83 -9.93 -1.07 25.08
N GLY A 84 -10.81 -1.96 24.58
CA GLY A 84 -11.78 -2.68 25.41
C GLY A 84 -13.17 -2.03 25.52
N TRP A 85 -13.47 -1.02 24.68
CA TRP A 85 -14.82 -0.45 24.58
C TRP A 85 -15.65 -1.11 23.47
N ILE A 86 -16.98 -1.12 23.66
CA ILE A 86 -17.96 -1.72 22.73
C ILE A 86 -17.89 -1.02 21.35
N THR A 87 -17.64 0.29 21.34
CA THR A 87 -17.43 1.06 20.11
C THR A 87 -15.93 1.28 19.88
N PRO A 88 -15.40 0.97 18.68
CA PRO A 88 -14.04 1.33 18.29
C PRO A 88 -13.78 2.83 18.45
N SER A 89 -12.56 3.19 18.86
CA SER A 89 -12.10 4.59 18.89
C SER A 89 -11.62 5.10 17.52
N GLY A 90 -11.73 4.26 16.50
CA GLY A 90 -11.35 4.51 15.12
C GLY A 90 -10.90 3.21 14.47
N TYR A 91 -10.26 3.33 13.31
CA TYR A 91 -9.75 2.21 12.55
C TYR A 91 -8.31 2.48 12.11
N ASN A 92 -7.49 1.43 12.05
CA ASN A 92 -6.18 1.47 11.43
C ASN A 92 -6.28 0.80 10.07
N LEU A 93 -5.97 1.55 9.02
CA LEU A 93 -5.68 0.98 7.72
C LEU A 93 -4.18 0.70 7.68
N SER A 94 -3.80 -0.54 7.41
CA SER A 94 -2.40 -0.96 7.28
C SER A 94 -2.14 -1.59 5.91
N LEU A 95 -0.93 -1.34 5.41
CA LEU A 95 -0.37 -1.99 4.23
C LEU A 95 1.07 -2.35 4.53
N THR A 96 1.44 -3.60 4.25
CA THR A 96 2.79 -4.11 4.54
C THR A 96 3.57 -4.34 3.26
N GLY A 97 4.87 -4.47 3.41
CA GLY A 97 5.77 -4.79 2.32
C GLY A 97 7.13 -5.22 2.81
N VAL A 98 8.01 -5.38 1.84
CA VAL A 98 9.44 -5.61 2.03
C VAL A 98 10.21 -4.43 1.46
N PHE A 99 11.50 -4.34 1.77
CA PHE A 99 12.36 -3.28 1.25
C PHE A 99 13.72 -3.80 0.80
N ASN A 100 14.41 -3.01 -0.01
CA ASN A 100 15.73 -3.32 -0.57
C ASN A 100 15.77 -4.69 -1.26
N ASN A 101 14.67 -5.12 -1.89
CA ASN A 101 14.51 -6.41 -2.54
C ASN A 101 14.82 -7.60 -1.63
N ASN A 102 14.61 -7.45 -0.32
CA ASN A 102 14.92 -8.48 0.67
C ASN A 102 13.64 -9.01 1.34
N LYS A 103 13.29 -10.26 1.03
CA LYS A 103 12.12 -10.94 1.60
C LYS A 103 12.17 -11.14 3.13
N ASP A 104 13.36 -11.04 3.72
CA ASP A 104 13.57 -11.18 5.16
C ASP A 104 13.41 -9.83 5.88
N THR A 105 12.82 -8.84 5.21
CA THR A 105 12.50 -7.54 5.79
C THR A 105 11.00 -7.36 5.97
N TYR A 106 10.62 -6.42 6.82
CA TYR A 106 9.24 -6.08 7.06
C TYR A 106 9.12 -4.58 7.24
N ILE A 107 8.13 -3.99 6.59
CA ILE A 107 7.72 -2.61 6.79
C ILE A 107 6.19 -2.52 6.70
N ALA A 108 5.61 -1.58 7.43
CA ALA A 108 4.20 -1.27 7.35
C ALA A 108 4.00 0.24 7.33
N VAL A 109 3.02 0.68 6.54
CA VAL A 109 2.47 2.04 6.57
C VAL A 109 1.06 1.97 7.14
N ASP A 110 0.73 2.97 7.94
CA ASP A 110 -0.48 3.02 8.75
C ASP A 110 -1.22 4.34 8.55
N PHE A 111 -2.54 4.27 8.50
CA PHE A 111 -3.43 5.43 8.43
C PHE A 111 -4.55 5.29 9.47
N TYR A 112 -4.71 6.33 10.28
CA TYR A 112 -5.86 6.42 11.18
C TYR A 112 -7.09 6.88 10.39
N LEU A 113 -8.19 6.15 10.56
CA LEU A 113 -9.51 6.49 10.03
C LEU A 113 -10.48 6.70 11.20
N GLU A 114 -11.34 7.71 11.11
CA GLU A 114 -12.39 7.93 12.12
C GLU A 114 -13.50 6.88 11.96
N LYS A 115 -13.85 6.56 10.71
CA LYS A 115 -14.80 5.50 10.32
C LYS A 115 -14.15 4.49 9.39
N TYR A 116 -14.71 3.28 9.36
CA TYR A 116 -14.20 2.17 8.54
C TYR A 116 -14.12 2.52 7.05
N ASP A 117 -15.08 3.30 6.56
CA ASP A 117 -15.27 3.67 5.16
C ASP A 117 -14.65 5.02 4.77
N ASP A 118 -13.98 5.69 5.70
CA ASP A 118 -13.25 6.93 5.39
C ASP A 118 -12.05 6.65 4.47
N MET A 119 -11.73 7.62 3.62
CA MET A 119 -10.52 7.56 2.81
C MET A 119 -9.29 7.90 3.67
N PRO A 120 -8.16 7.19 3.52
CA PRO A 120 -6.90 7.61 4.11
C PRO A 120 -6.47 8.97 3.55
N ASN A 121 -5.59 9.66 4.29
CA ASN A 121 -4.98 10.91 3.86
C ASN A 121 -3.46 10.71 3.83
N ILE A 122 -2.86 10.87 2.64
CA ILE A 122 -1.42 10.66 2.41
C ILE A 122 -0.53 11.53 3.31
N GLU A 123 -0.96 12.75 3.65
CA GLU A 123 -0.23 13.66 4.54
C GLU A 123 -0.21 13.17 6.00
N LYS A 124 -1.11 12.26 6.36
CA LYS A 124 -1.25 11.68 7.70
C LYS A 124 -0.72 10.25 7.78
N ILE A 125 0.10 9.83 6.82
CA ILE A 125 0.80 8.55 6.85
C ILE A 125 1.63 8.41 8.14
N LYS A 126 1.59 7.22 8.72
CA LYS A 126 2.34 6.84 9.92
C LYS A 126 3.01 5.49 9.73
N MET A 127 3.87 5.16 10.68
CA MET A 127 4.41 3.82 10.85
C MET A 127 4.37 3.51 12.33
N LEU A 128 3.46 2.62 12.74
CA LEU A 128 3.28 2.23 14.13
C LEU A 128 4.48 1.42 14.65
N ASN A 129 5.17 0.72 13.74
CA ASN A 129 6.38 -0.03 14.02
C ASN A 129 7.53 0.44 13.12
N PRO A 130 8.78 0.45 13.62
CA PRO A 130 9.94 0.68 12.77
C PRO A 130 10.12 -0.48 11.76
N PRO A 131 10.80 -0.26 10.62
CA PRO A 131 11.20 -1.32 9.71
C PRO A 131 12.02 -2.38 10.44
N LYS A 132 11.84 -3.65 10.03
CA LYS A 132 12.50 -4.80 10.65
C LYS A 132 13.20 -5.67 9.62
N ILE A 133 14.16 -6.46 10.10
CA ILE A 133 14.89 -7.47 9.34
C ILE A 133 15.05 -8.73 10.18
N ILE A 134 14.92 -9.90 9.55
CA ILE A 134 15.19 -11.19 10.20
C ILE A 134 16.70 -11.38 10.32
N LYS A 135 17.18 -11.60 11.54
CA LYS A 135 18.56 -12.00 11.84
C LYS A 135 18.53 -13.10 12.89
N ASN A 136 19.29 -14.18 12.67
CA ASN A 136 19.38 -15.32 13.60
C ASN A 136 18.01 -15.90 14.01
N GLY A 137 17.04 -15.92 13.09
CA GLY A 137 15.69 -16.43 13.34
C GLY A 137 14.75 -15.50 14.12
N GLY A 138 15.17 -14.28 14.45
CA GLY A 138 14.35 -13.27 15.13
C GLY A 138 14.20 -11.98 14.31
N TRP A 139 13.16 -11.21 14.61
CA TRP A 139 12.95 -9.88 14.04
C TRP A 139 13.73 -8.82 14.81
N TRP A 140 14.55 -8.04 14.10
CA TRP A 140 15.32 -6.94 14.65
C TRP A 140 14.96 -5.64 13.96
N ILE A 141 15.06 -4.52 14.68
CA ILE A 141 14.90 -3.19 14.08
C ILE A 141 15.99 -3.01 13.01
N TYR A 142 15.58 -2.52 11.85
CA TYR A 142 16.49 -2.14 10.78
C TYR A 142 16.96 -0.71 11.02
N GLU A 143 18.22 -0.57 11.44
CA GLU A 143 18.89 0.70 11.71
C GLU A 143 19.61 1.27 10.50
#